data_AF-A0A9P7ECS5-F1
#
_entry.id   AF-A0A9P7ECS5-F1
#
_cell.length_a   1.000
_cell.length_b   1.000
_cell.length_c   1.000
_cell.angle_alpha   90.00
_cell.angle_beta   90.00
_cell.angle_gamma   90.00
#
_symmetry.space_group_name_H-M   'P 1'
#
loop_
_entity.id
_entity.type
_entity.pdbx_description
1 polymer ?
#
loop_
_entity_poly.entity_id
_entity_poly.type
_entity_poly.pdbx_seq_one_letter_code
_entity_poly.pdbx_strand_id
1 'polypeptide(L)'
;MNANRWSEFSMIHDMLLEQKGVNPILIDQEILRDQNDEVIVHPCNWPGCTMHIGVELKQISKHLQKHHGINISATSEDTQKIPCLWTGCVDARTKPGNLPRHILSHLEVRQICSICGASLSRDDAFRRHTLEKPGCQDAKSVVRYGDKSLVIDKLCIEGGWSASQNVMCVP
;
A
#
# COMPACT_ATOMS: atom_id res chain seq x y z
N MET A 1 -13.97 -7.31 -16.81
CA MET A 1 -13.64 -7.83 -15.47
C MET A 1 -12.97 -9.18 -15.68
N ASN A 2 -11.65 -9.27 -15.52
CA ASN A 2 -10.90 -10.52 -15.69
C ASN A 2 -10.84 -11.24 -14.34
N ALA A 3 -11.80 -12.13 -14.09
CA ALA A 3 -11.87 -12.94 -12.86
C ALA A 3 -10.70 -13.93 -12.69
N ASN A 4 -9.91 -14.17 -13.75
CA ASN A 4 -8.94 -15.27 -13.80
C ASN A 4 -7.56 -14.97 -13.18
N ARG A 5 -7.24 -13.71 -12.84
CA ARG A 5 -5.89 -13.36 -12.34
C ARG A 5 -5.78 -13.28 -10.82
N TRP A 6 -6.89 -13.08 -10.10
CA TRP A 6 -6.90 -13.07 -8.63
C TRP A 6 -6.95 -14.50 -8.08
N SER A 7 -7.54 -15.42 -8.83
CA SER A 7 -7.54 -16.85 -8.52
C SER A 7 -6.14 -17.45 -8.53
N GLU A 8 -5.25 -17.00 -9.42
CA GLU A 8 -3.89 -17.55 -9.53
C GLU A 8 -3.04 -17.26 -8.29
N PHE A 9 -3.06 -16.02 -7.79
CA PHE A 9 -2.28 -15.66 -6.59
C PHE A 9 -2.91 -16.17 -5.29
N SER A 10 -4.24 -16.37 -5.27
CA SER A 10 -4.90 -17.11 -4.17
C SER A 10 -4.41 -18.56 -4.11
N MET A 11 -4.26 -19.24 -5.27
CA MET A 11 -3.71 -20.61 -5.29
C MET A 11 -2.26 -20.65 -4.81
N ILE A 12 -1.42 -19.69 -5.21
CA ILE A 12 -0.03 -19.59 -4.72
C ILE A 12 0.02 -19.39 -3.20
N HIS A 13 -0.85 -18.52 -2.66
CA HIS A 13 -0.98 -18.33 -1.22
C HIS A 13 -1.30 -19.64 -0.50
N ASP A 14 -2.34 -20.34 -0.94
CA ASP A 14 -2.82 -21.56 -0.28
C ASP A 14 -1.81 -22.71 -0.38
N MET A 15 -1.17 -22.86 -1.54
CA MET A 15 -0.08 -23.83 -1.74
C MET A 15 1.09 -23.58 -0.79
N LEU A 16 1.51 -22.33 -0.62
CA LEU A 16 2.60 -21.98 0.28
C LEU A 16 2.21 -22.18 1.74
N LEU A 17 0.97 -21.87 2.11
CA LEU A 17 0.44 -22.12 3.45
C LEU A 17 0.49 -23.62 3.80
N GLU A 18 0.04 -24.48 2.88
CA GLU A 18 0.09 -25.94 3.05
C GLU A 18 1.51 -26.48 3.14
N GLN A 19 2.41 -26.02 2.27
CA GLN A 19 3.79 -26.54 2.19
C GLN A 19 4.69 -26.03 3.31
N LYS A 20 4.51 -24.78 3.75
CA LYS A 20 5.41 -24.12 4.69
C LYS A 20 4.83 -24.02 6.10
N GLY A 21 3.52 -24.24 6.26
CA GLY A 21 2.83 -24.11 7.57
C GLY A 21 2.81 -22.68 8.11
N VAL A 22 3.08 -21.69 7.26
CA VAL A 22 3.16 -20.26 7.61
C VAL A 22 2.35 -19.45 6.60
N ASN A 23 1.72 -18.38 7.08
CA ASN A 23 0.96 -17.48 6.22
C ASN A 23 1.92 -16.63 5.37
N PRO A 24 1.95 -16.79 4.02
CA PRO A 24 2.94 -16.14 3.17
C PRO A 24 2.61 -14.66 2.93
N ILE A 25 3.63 -13.83 2.92
CA ILE A 25 3.55 -12.43 2.49
C ILE A 25 3.75 -12.39 0.98
N LEU A 26 2.66 -12.28 0.21
CA LEU A 26 2.75 -12.13 -1.25
C LEU A 26 2.90 -10.66 -1.64
N ILE A 27 3.97 -10.28 -2.34
CA ILE A 27 4.20 -8.90 -2.82
C ILE A 27 4.47 -8.86 -4.32
N ASP A 28 4.11 -7.76 -4.97
CA ASP A 28 4.54 -7.49 -6.35
C ASP A 28 6.07 -7.34 -6.40
N GLN A 29 6.75 -8.13 -7.24
CA GLN A 29 8.21 -8.05 -7.41
C GLN A 29 8.68 -6.64 -7.80
N GLU A 30 7.85 -5.87 -8.50
CA GLU A 30 8.15 -4.48 -8.88
C GLU A 30 8.34 -3.54 -7.69
N ILE A 31 7.76 -3.84 -6.52
CA ILE A 31 7.90 -3.04 -5.30
C ILE A 31 9.36 -3.03 -4.82
N LEU A 32 10.12 -4.09 -5.14
CA LEU A 32 11.53 -4.20 -4.75
C LEU A 32 12.48 -3.41 -5.65
N ARG A 33 12.05 -2.97 -6.83
CA ARG A 33 12.92 -2.30 -7.81
C ARG A 33 13.37 -0.89 -7.40
N ASP A 34 12.81 -0.35 -6.33
CA ASP A 34 13.20 0.96 -5.79
C ASP A 34 14.56 0.91 -5.06
N GLN A 35 15.27 2.04 -4.91
CA GLN A 35 16.62 2.10 -4.30
C GLN A 35 16.65 2.05 -2.75
N ASN A 36 15.54 1.70 -2.09
CA ASN A 36 15.50 1.56 -0.63
C ASN A 36 15.90 0.15 -0.19
N ASP A 37 16.69 0.00 0.87
CA ASP A 37 17.08 -1.31 1.42
C ASP A 37 15.91 -2.06 2.07
N GLU A 38 14.87 -1.32 2.47
CA GLU A 38 13.65 -1.86 3.07
C GLU A 38 12.40 -1.37 2.33
N VAL A 39 11.31 -2.14 2.44
CA VAL A 39 9.98 -1.74 1.98
C VAL A 39 8.98 -1.95 3.10
N ILE A 40 8.13 -0.95 3.30
CA ILE A 40 6.94 -1.12 4.13
C ILE A 40 5.77 -1.60 3.28
N VAL A 41 5.21 -2.74 3.66
CA VAL A 41 4.02 -3.32 3.03
C VAL A 41 2.89 -3.46 4.04
N HIS A 42 1.67 -3.60 3.54
CA HIS A 42 0.48 -3.77 4.36
C HIS A 42 -0.46 -4.78 3.69
N PRO A 43 -1.20 -5.62 4.43
CA PRO A 43 -2.22 -6.49 3.84
C PRO A 43 -3.23 -5.70 3.00
N CYS A 44 -3.50 -6.15 1.78
CA CYS A 44 -4.56 -5.59 0.94
C CYS A 44 -5.91 -6.18 1.38
N ASN A 45 -6.83 -5.34 1.87
CA ASN A 45 -8.17 -5.79 2.27
C ASN A 45 -9.21 -5.57 1.16
N TRP A 46 -8.77 -5.54 -0.10
CA TRP A 46 -9.69 -5.64 -1.21
C TRP A 46 -10.32 -7.06 -1.23
N PRO A 47 -11.63 -7.21 -1.45
CA PRO A 47 -12.30 -8.50 -1.35
C PRO A 47 -11.62 -9.57 -2.22
N GLY A 48 -11.22 -10.67 -1.58
CA GLY A 48 -10.55 -11.81 -2.23
C GLY A 48 -9.06 -11.60 -2.56
N CYS A 49 -8.45 -10.49 -2.14
CA CYS A 49 -7.01 -10.29 -2.29
C CYS A 49 -6.26 -10.89 -1.11
N THR A 50 -5.23 -11.69 -1.39
CA THR A 50 -4.31 -12.27 -0.40
C THR A 50 -2.94 -11.59 -0.40
N MET A 51 -2.77 -10.54 -1.20
CA MET A 51 -1.49 -9.86 -1.38
C MET A 51 -1.28 -8.74 -0.38
N HIS A 52 -0.01 -8.37 -0.22
CA HIS A 52 0.43 -7.19 0.49
C HIS A 52 0.80 -6.10 -0.51
N ILE A 53 0.43 -4.86 -0.18
CA ILE A 53 0.62 -3.67 -0.99
C ILE A 53 1.68 -2.77 -0.35
N GLY A 54 2.56 -2.19 -1.16
CA GLY A 54 3.49 -1.17 -0.70
C GLY A 54 2.77 0.12 -0.31
N VAL A 55 3.34 0.90 0.62
CA VAL A 55 2.73 2.12 1.15
C VAL A 55 3.01 3.38 0.33
N GLU A 56 3.79 3.29 -0.76
CA GLU A 56 4.02 4.43 -1.66
C GLU A 56 2.92 4.55 -2.72
N LEU A 57 2.58 5.78 -3.12
CA LEU A 57 1.50 6.05 -4.11
C LEU A 57 1.70 5.30 -5.43
N LYS A 58 2.93 5.21 -5.95
CA LYS A 58 3.24 4.50 -7.20
C LYS A 58 2.99 2.99 -7.06
N GLN A 59 3.36 2.42 -5.91
CA GLN A 59 3.21 0.99 -5.61
C GLN A 59 1.73 0.64 -5.49
N ILE A 60 0.98 1.46 -4.74
CA ILE A 60 -0.48 1.32 -4.62
C ILE A 60 -1.13 1.42 -6.00
N SER A 61 -0.77 2.42 -6.81
CA SER A 61 -1.37 2.62 -8.14
C SER A 61 -1.18 1.40 -9.04
N LYS A 62 0.05 0.88 -9.11
CA LYS A 62 0.37 -0.32 -9.89
C LYS A 62 -0.38 -1.55 -9.40
N HIS A 63 -0.39 -1.76 -8.09
CA HIS A 63 -1.13 -2.87 -7.49
C HIS A 63 -2.62 -2.82 -7.82
N LEU A 64 -3.27 -1.67 -7.65
CA LEU A 64 -4.68 -1.49 -7.99
C LEU A 64 -4.96 -1.72 -9.49
N GLN A 65 -4.08 -1.23 -10.36
CA GLN A 65 -4.21 -1.43 -11.80
C GLN A 65 -4.05 -2.90 -12.19
N LYS A 66 -3.04 -3.57 -11.62
CA LYS A 66 -2.69 -4.95 -11.93
C LYS A 66 -3.67 -5.91 -11.26
N HIS A 67 -3.80 -5.85 -9.95
CA HIS A 67 -4.55 -6.84 -9.18
C HIS A 67 -5.99 -6.47 -8.95
N HIS A 68 -6.45 -5.27 -9.33
CA HIS A 68 -7.87 -4.91 -9.20
C HIS A 68 -8.47 -4.35 -10.50
N GLY A 69 -7.70 -4.27 -11.58
CA GLY A 69 -8.16 -3.81 -12.89
C GLY A 69 -8.60 -2.34 -12.90
N ILE A 70 -8.12 -1.54 -11.94
CA ILE A 70 -8.55 -0.15 -11.78
C ILE A 70 -7.69 0.74 -12.66
N ASN A 71 -8.33 1.49 -13.56
CA ASN A 71 -7.63 2.44 -14.41
C ASN A 71 -7.31 3.75 -13.65
N ILE A 72 -6.16 3.78 -12.97
CA ILE A 72 -5.71 4.91 -12.15
C ILE A 72 -5.31 6.13 -13.01
N SER A 73 -4.98 5.96 -14.30
CA SER A 73 -4.59 7.07 -15.18
C SER A 73 -5.77 7.90 -15.71
N ALA A 74 -7.02 7.47 -15.44
CA ALA A 74 -8.20 8.24 -15.78
C ALA A 74 -8.33 9.45 -14.83
N THR A 75 -7.85 10.60 -15.29
CA THR A 75 -7.77 11.86 -14.54
C THR A 75 -8.65 12.98 -15.09
N SER A 76 -9.42 12.73 -16.17
CA SER A 76 -10.28 13.76 -16.77
C SER A 76 -11.35 14.23 -15.79
N GLU A 77 -11.83 15.47 -15.97
CA GLU A 77 -12.86 16.03 -15.12
C GLU A 77 -14.15 15.21 -15.16
N ASP A 78 -14.46 14.66 -16.34
CA ASP A 78 -15.59 13.78 -16.63
C ASP A 78 -15.41 12.32 -16.19
N THR A 79 -14.25 11.97 -15.60
CA THR A 79 -14.01 10.59 -15.15
C THR A 79 -14.98 10.24 -14.01
N GLN A 80 -15.83 9.26 -14.28
CA GLN A 80 -16.80 8.74 -13.32
C GLN A 80 -16.13 8.27 -12.03
N LYS A 81 -16.68 8.68 -10.88
CA LYS A 81 -16.22 8.21 -9.57
C LYS A 81 -16.55 6.72 -9.39
N ILE A 82 -15.53 5.97 -8.97
CA ILE A 82 -15.61 4.54 -8.67
C ILE A 82 -15.72 4.32 -7.15
N PRO A 83 -16.43 3.27 -6.71
CA PRO A 83 -16.44 2.90 -5.30
C PRO A 83 -15.07 2.34 -4.87
N CYS A 84 -14.64 2.66 -3.66
CA CYS A 84 -13.60 1.89 -2.98
C CYS A 84 -14.24 0.61 -2.43
N LEU A 85 -13.70 -0.56 -2.79
CA LEU A 85 -14.20 -1.84 -2.27
C LEU A 85 -13.41 -2.35 -1.06
N TRP A 86 -12.48 -1.55 -0.52
CA TRP A 86 -11.71 -1.93 0.65
C TRP A 86 -12.66 -2.34 1.79
N THR A 87 -12.39 -3.47 2.43
CA THR A 87 -13.29 -4.04 3.44
C THR A 87 -13.53 -3.03 4.57
N GLY A 88 -14.80 -2.73 4.85
CA GLY A 88 -15.21 -1.74 5.84
C GLY A 88 -15.22 -0.28 5.35
N CYS A 89 -14.88 -0.01 4.08
CA CYS A 89 -15.04 1.32 3.51
C CYS A 89 -16.50 1.55 3.12
N VAL A 90 -17.16 2.48 3.82
CA VAL A 90 -18.61 2.58 3.74
C VAL A 90 -19.13 3.44 2.58
N ASP A 91 -18.38 4.45 2.07
CA ASP A 91 -18.96 5.36 1.07
C ASP A 91 -17.98 6.21 0.23
N ALA A 92 -16.72 5.80 0.11
CA ALA A 92 -15.75 6.57 -0.68
C ALA A 92 -15.90 6.32 -2.19
N ARG A 93 -16.79 7.07 -2.86
CA ARG A 93 -16.74 7.23 -4.32
C ARG A 93 -15.65 8.24 -4.66
N THR A 94 -14.56 7.77 -5.25
CA THR A 94 -13.41 8.60 -5.58
C THR A 94 -13.12 8.57 -7.08
N LYS A 95 -12.48 9.62 -7.59
CA LYS A 95 -11.91 9.58 -8.94
C LYS A 95 -10.82 8.49 -8.96
N PRO A 96 -10.68 7.69 -10.04
CA PRO A 96 -9.67 6.64 -10.13
C PRO A 96 -8.25 7.12 -9.80
N GLY A 97 -7.82 8.26 -10.33
CA GLY A 97 -6.51 8.85 -10.01
C GLY A 97 -6.32 9.27 -8.55
N ASN A 98 -7.41 9.46 -7.80
CA ASN A 98 -7.36 9.78 -6.37
C ASN A 98 -7.46 8.54 -5.48
N LEU A 99 -7.80 7.37 -6.04
CA LEU A 99 -7.96 6.14 -5.27
C LEU A 99 -6.67 5.72 -4.53
N PRO A 100 -5.46 5.78 -5.11
CA PRO A 100 -4.24 5.42 -4.39
C PRO A 100 -4.04 6.24 -3.12
N ARG A 101 -4.32 7.55 -3.19
CA ARG A 101 -4.26 8.44 -2.04
C ARG A 101 -5.35 8.12 -1.00
N HIS A 102 -6.54 7.74 -1.46
CA HIS A 102 -7.60 7.27 -0.57
C HIS A 102 -7.16 5.99 0.18
N ILE A 103 -6.51 5.03 -0.50
CA ILE A 103 -6.02 3.80 0.13
C ILE A 103 -5.02 4.07 1.26
N LEU A 104 -4.15 5.09 1.17
CA LEU A 104 -3.26 5.47 2.28
C LEU A 104 -3.99 5.74 3.60
N SER A 105 -5.27 6.14 3.56
CA SER A 105 -6.06 6.31 4.77
C SER A 105 -6.40 4.99 5.46
N HIS A 106 -6.59 3.92 4.69
CA HIS A 106 -6.82 2.56 5.17
C HIS A 106 -5.53 1.88 5.66
N LEU A 107 -4.38 2.28 5.11
CA LEU A 107 -3.06 1.83 5.57
C LEU A 107 -2.57 2.62 6.80
N GLU A 108 -3.40 3.55 7.29
CA GLU A 108 -3.13 4.44 8.42
C GLU A 108 -1.79 5.19 8.32
N VAL A 109 -1.38 5.53 7.09
CA VAL A 109 -0.15 6.29 6.87
C VAL A 109 -0.37 7.71 7.38
N ARG A 110 0.47 8.16 8.31
CA ARG A 110 0.42 9.47 8.96
C ARG A 110 1.79 10.13 8.94
N GLN A 111 1.78 11.46 8.86
CA GLN A 111 2.95 12.32 8.99
C GLN A 111 2.94 12.89 10.40
N ILE A 112 3.93 12.53 11.22
CA ILE A 112 4.04 12.97 12.60
C ILE A 112 5.02 14.12 12.67
N CYS A 113 4.58 15.25 13.22
CA CYS A 113 5.47 16.38 13.47
C CYS A 113 6.46 16.04 14.57
N SER A 114 7.76 16.10 14.25
CA SER A 114 8.85 15.78 15.19
C SER A 114 8.94 16.73 16.39
N ILE A 115 8.30 17.91 16.31
CA ILE A 115 8.35 18.92 17.38
C ILE A 115 7.12 18.85 18.28
N CYS A 116 5.92 18.94 17.72
CA CYS A 116 4.68 18.99 18.52
C CYS A 116 3.92 17.66 18.59
N GLY A 117 4.38 16.62 17.91
CA GLY A 117 3.73 15.30 17.90
C GLY A 117 2.41 15.24 17.13
N ALA A 118 2.01 16.31 16.44
CA ALA A 118 0.77 16.34 15.67
C ALA A 118 0.76 15.25 14.59
N SER A 119 -0.32 14.45 14.56
CA SER A 119 -0.55 13.43 13.55
C SER A 119 -1.36 14.01 12.39
N LEU A 120 -0.75 14.09 11.22
CA LEU A 120 -1.35 14.64 10.01
C LEU A 120 -1.57 13.52 9.00
N SER A 121 -2.69 13.58 8.28
CA SER A 121 -3.08 12.50 7.37
C SER A 121 -2.23 12.42 6.10
N ARG A 122 -1.50 13.50 5.75
CA ARG A 122 -0.82 13.68 4.46
C ARG A 122 0.39 14.59 4.56
N ASP A 123 1.33 14.43 3.62
CA ASP A 123 2.53 15.28 3.48
C ASP A 123 2.21 16.76 3.24
N ASP A 124 1.26 17.07 2.35
CA ASP A 124 0.87 18.46 2.11
C ASP A 124 0.16 19.10 3.31
N ALA A 125 -0.55 18.30 4.12
CA ALA A 125 -1.09 18.76 5.39
C ALA A 125 0.04 19.06 6.39
N PHE A 126 1.09 18.23 6.42
CA PHE A 126 2.29 18.48 7.23
C PHE A 126 3.03 19.74 6.78
N ARG A 127 3.24 19.93 5.47
CA ARG A 127 3.86 21.15 4.93
C ARG A 127 3.08 22.40 5.29
N ARG A 128 1.74 22.35 5.22
CA ARG A 128 0.91 23.47 5.67
C ARG A 128 1.03 23.69 7.18
N HIS A 129 1.07 22.62 7.96
CA HIS A 129 1.27 22.69 9.41
C HIS A 129 2.58 23.39 9.79
N THR A 130 3.71 23.11 9.12
CA THR A 130 4.99 23.78 9.41
C THR A 130 4.96 25.28 9.05
N LEU A 131 4.17 25.67 8.04
CA LEU A 131 4.00 27.07 7.66
C LEU A 131 3.09 27.84 8.63
N GLU A 132 2.03 27.22 9.11
CA GLU A 132 0.97 27.90 9.87
C GLU A 132 1.16 27.82 11.39
N LYS A 133 1.89 26.81 11.91
CA LYS A 133 2.04 26.58 13.35
C LYS A 133 3.35 27.17 13.87
N PRO A 134 3.30 28.23 14.72
CA PRO A 134 4.48 28.75 15.38
C PRO A 134 5.19 27.67 16.22
N GLY A 135 6.51 27.61 16.12
CA GLY A 135 7.35 26.62 16.80
C GLY A 135 7.49 25.29 16.05
N CYS A 136 6.88 25.13 14.87
CA CYS A 136 6.98 23.92 14.05
C CYS A 136 7.58 24.16 12.66
N GLN A 137 8.16 25.33 12.39
CA GLN A 137 8.66 25.72 11.08
C GLN A 137 9.77 24.79 10.56
N ASP A 138 10.66 24.37 11.45
CA ASP A 138 11.77 23.45 11.14
C ASP A 138 11.45 21.99 11.49
N ALA A 139 10.18 21.69 11.75
CA ALA A 139 9.79 20.32 12.07
C ALA A 139 10.09 19.40 10.88
N LYS A 140 10.59 18.20 11.19
CA LYS A 140 10.68 17.12 10.22
C LYS A 140 9.42 16.26 10.33
N SER A 141 9.04 15.66 9.21
CA SER A 141 8.01 14.64 9.25
C SER A 141 8.62 13.30 9.60
N VAL A 142 8.02 12.60 10.56
CA VAL A 142 8.27 11.18 10.82
C VAL A 142 7.06 10.42 10.31
N VAL A 143 7.26 9.53 9.34
CA VAL A 143 6.15 8.72 8.81
C VAL A 143 5.82 7.62 9.80
N ARG A 144 4.53 7.48 10.12
CA ARG A 144 3.99 6.37 10.91
C ARG A 144 3.04 5.56 10.05
N TYR A 145 3.11 4.24 10.18
CA TYR A 145 2.29 3.29 9.44
C TYR A 145 1.31 2.59 10.38
N GLY A 146 0.26 1.98 9.82
CA GLY A 146 -0.70 1.20 10.57
C GLY A 146 -0.08 -0.01 11.29
N ASP A 147 -0.79 -0.51 12.29
CA ASP A 147 -0.39 -1.66 13.11
C ASP A 147 -0.12 -2.94 12.32
N LYS A 148 -0.76 -3.09 11.16
CA LYS A 148 -0.60 -4.24 10.24
C LYS A 148 0.53 -4.06 9.22
N SER A 149 1.30 -2.96 9.29
CA SER A 149 2.44 -2.75 8.39
C SER A 149 3.62 -3.66 8.76
N LEU A 150 4.27 -4.18 7.72
CA LEU A 150 5.41 -5.10 7.82
C LEU A 150 6.60 -4.48 7.09
N VAL A 151 7.80 -4.65 7.65
CA VAL A 151 9.07 -4.24 7.04
C VAL A 151 9.65 -5.44 6.31
N ILE A 152 9.89 -5.31 5.01
CA ILE A 152 10.50 -6.35 4.16
C ILE A 152 11.89 -5.90 3.76
N ASP A 153 12.89 -6.73 4.04
CA ASP A 153 14.28 -6.50 3.63
C ASP A 153 14.46 -6.98 2.18
N LYS A 154 14.93 -6.08 1.31
CA LYS A 154 15.13 -6.41 -0.11
C LYS A 154 16.30 -7.36 -0.34
N LEU A 155 17.30 -7.37 0.53
CA LEU A 155 18.46 -8.26 0.44
C LEU A 155 18.05 -9.73 0.60
N CYS A 156 16.91 -9.99 1.25
CA CYS A 156 16.38 -11.34 1.41
C CYS A 156 15.70 -11.89 0.16
N ILE A 157 15.59 -11.10 -0.93
CA ILE A 157 14.75 -11.45 -2.08
C ILE A 157 15.51 -11.30 -3.40
N GLU A 158 16.32 -12.30 -3.74
CA GLU A 158 16.80 -12.51 -5.12
C GLU A 158 15.67 -13.09 -6.01
N GLY A 159 14.51 -12.42 -6.09
CA GLY A 159 13.42 -12.75 -7.02
C GLY A 159 12.63 -14.03 -6.74
N GLY A 160 12.54 -14.49 -5.49
CA GLY A 160 11.84 -15.71 -5.11
C GLY A 160 11.27 -15.71 -3.69
N TRP A 161 11.16 -16.91 -3.08
CA TRP A 161 10.72 -17.10 -1.70
C TRP A 161 11.82 -16.75 -0.70
N SER A 162 11.56 -15.78 0.17
CA SER A 162 12.35 -15.49 1.37
C SER A 162 11.83 -16.31 2.55
N ALA A 163 12.62 -17.28 3.01
CA ALA A 163 12.27 -18.09 4.18
C ALA A 163 12.41 -17.34 5.52
N SER A 164 13.22 -16.29 5.58
CA SER A 164 13.44 -15.51 6.82
C SER A 164 12.22 -14.66 7.17
N GLN A 165 11.55 -14.11 6.14
CA GLN A 165 10.39 -13.22 6.31
C GLN A 165 9.09 -13.83 5.76
N ASN A 166 9.13 -15.06 5.25
CA ASN A 166 8.00 -15.75 4.59
C ASN A 166 7.42 -14.95 3.42
N VAL A 167 8.27 -14.30 2.64
CA VAL A 167 7.86 -13.42 1.54
C VAL A 167 7.97 -14.15 0.21
N MET A 168 6.93 -14.10 -0.60
CA MET A 168 6.96 -14.52 -1.99
C MET A 168 6.79 -13.31 -2.90
N CYS A 169 7.75 -13.10 -3.79
CA CYS A 169 7.60 -12.13 -4.87
C CYS A 169 6.84 -12.73 -6.04
N VAL A 170 5.75 -12.09 -6.42
CA VAL A 170 4.97 -12.47 -7.60
C VAL A 170 5.26 -11.53 -8.77
N PRO A 171 5.45 -12.04 -10.00
CA PRO A 171 5.69 -11.25 -11.20
C PRO A 171 4.56 -10.29 -11.51
#